data_AF-A0A7J8ZHA1-F1
#
_entry.id   AF-A0A7J8ZHA1-F1
#
_cell.length_a   1.000
_cell.length_b   1.000
_cell.length_c   1.000
_cell.angle_alpha   90.00
_cell.angle_beta   90.00
_cell.angle_gamma   90.00
#
_symmetry.space_group_name_H-M   'P 1'
#
loop_
_entity.id
_entity.type
_entity.pdbx_description
1 polymer ?
#
loop_
_entity_poly.entity_id
_entity_poly.type
_entity_poly.pdbx_seq_one_letter_code
_entity_poly.pdbx_strand_id
1 'polypeptide(L)' 'MEAKDNRAELDVNTQIEIVFKSLTKEFVGFRAAYNLGNKTLTFTQLMKELHSYELMLNGGKLVQEKLEANLVVGPLFL' A
#
# COMPACT_ATOMS: atom_id res chain seq x y z
N MET A 1 32.13 -8.59 -5.39
CA MET A 1 31.10 -8.21 -6.37
C MET A 1 30.15 -7.28 -5.63
N GLU A 2 30.37 -5.98 -5.76
CA GLU A 2 29.42 -4.99 -5.25
C GLU A 2 28.11 -5.22 -5.99
N ALA A 3 27.05 -5.60 -5.28
CA ALA A 3 25.72 -5.58 -5.83
C ALA A 3 25.45 -4.13 -6.23
N LYS A 4 25.57 -3.83 -7.52
CA LYS A 4 25.11 -2.56 -8.07
C LYS A 4 23.65 -2.45 -7.67
N ASP A 5 23.36 -1.52 -6.78
CA ASP A 5 22.01 -1.19 -6.36
C ASP A 5 21.29 -0.67 -7.61
N ASN A 6 20.58 -1.56 -8.32
CA ASN A 6 19.86 -1.29 -9.55
C ASN A 6 18.58 -0.46 -9.29
N ARG A 7 18.58 0.40 -8.26
CA ARG A 7 17.52 1.37 -8.00
C ARG A 7 17.63 2.49 -9.03
N ALA A 8 17.19 2.21 -10.25
CA ALA A 8 16.71 3.27 -11.10
C ALA A 8 15.50 3.90 -10.37
N GLU A 9 15.62 5.16 -9.97
CA GLU A 9 14.51 5.91 -9.38
C GLU A 9 13.40 6.00 -10.44
N LEU A 10 12.30 5.28 -10.21
CA LEU A 10 11.15 5.33 -11.10
C LEU A 10 10.50 6.70 -11.02
N ASP A 11 10.08 7.25 -12.14
CA ASP A 11 9.28 8.48 -12.11
C ASP A 11 7.96 8.24 -11.34
N VAL A 12 7.43 9.29 -10.75
CA VAL A 12 6.25 9.21 -9.89
C VAL A 12 5.05 8.62 -10.62
N ASN A 13 4.86 8.91 -11.91
CA ASN A 13 3.72 8.36 -12.66
C ASN A 13 3.85 6.84 -12.82
N THR A 14 5.05 6.35 -13.11
CA THR A 14 5.32 4.91 -13.16
C THR A 14 5.06 4.23 -11.81
N GLN A 15 5.47 4.84 -10.70
CA GLN A 15 5.17 4.30 -9.35
C GLN A 15 3.67 4.24 -9.08
N ILE A 16 2.93 5.30 -9.42
CA ILE A 16 1.48 5.37 -9.27
C ILE A 16 0.77 4.32 -10.13
N GLU A 17 1.21 4.12 -11.37
CA GLU A 17 0.66 3.08 -12.24
C GLU A 17 0.85 1.67 -11.67
N ILE A 18 2.01 1.37 -11.11
CA ILE A 18 2.30 0.08 -10.48
C ILE A 18 1.33 -0.16 -9.32
N VAL A 19 1.12 0.86 -8.47
CA VAL A 19 0.15 0.79 -7.38
C VAL A 19 -1.24 0.48 -7.94
N PHE A 20 -1.73 1.24 -8.93
CA PHE A 20 -3.07 0.99 -9.49
C PHE A 20 -3.23 -0.39 -10.15
N LYS A 21 -2.17 -0.93 -10.76
CA LYS A 21 -2.19 -2.30 -11.34
C LYS A 21 -2.25 -3.38 -10.26
N SER A 22 -1.79 -3.09 -9.05
CA SER A 22 -1.82 -4.02 -7.91
C SER A 22 -3.13 -4.02 -7.11
N LEU A 23 -3.96 -2.98 -7.26
CA LEU A 23 -5.22 -2.87 -6.50
C LEU A 23 -6.29 -3.84 -6.99
N THR A 24 -7.10 -4.34 -6.05
CA THR A 24 -8.27 -5.17 -6.37
C THR A 24 -9.40 -4.34 -7.00
N LYS A 25 -10.40 -5.01 -7.58
CA LYS A 25 -11.57 -4.37 -8.20
C LYS A 25 -12.37 -3.46 -7.25
N GLU A 26 -12.25 -3.64 -5.94
CA GLU A 26 -12.94 -2.85 -4.93
C GLU A 26 -12.45 -1.39 -4.91
N PHE A 27 -11.25 -1.14 -5.44
CA PHE A 27 -10.65 0.19 -5.56
C PHE A 27 -10.94 0.88 -6.90
N VAL A 28 -11.85 0.34 -7.73
CA VAL A 28 -12.20 0.95 -9.03
C VAL A 28 -12.70 2.39 -8.88
N GLY A 29 -13.47 2.67 -7.82
CA GLY A 29 -13.97 4.02 -7.51
C GLY A 29 -12.85 4.99 -7.15
N PHE A 30 -11.87 4.55 -6.37
CA PHE A 30 -10.69 5.33 -6.03
C PHE A 30 -9.88 5.71 -7.28
N ARG A 31 -9.61 4.73 -8.16
CA ARG A 31 -8.89 4.97 -9.43
C ARG A 31 -9.63 5.93 -10.34
N ALA A 32 -10.96 5.80 -10.47
CA ALA A 32 -11.77 6.70 -11.26
C ALA A 32 -11.73 8.13 -10.73
N ALA A 33 -11.84 8.32 -9.41
CA ALA A 33 -11.76 9.63 -8.76
C ALA A 33 -10.38 10.28 -8.95
N TYR A 34 -9.29 9.51 -8.83
CA TYR A 34 -7.94 10.00 -9.08
C TYR A 34 -7.79 10.52 -10.53
N ASN A 35 -8.21 9.71 -11.52
CA ASN A 35 -8.11 10.07 -12.93
C ASN A 35 -8.96 11.30 -13.29
N LEU A 36 -10.16 11.42 -12.70
CA LEU A 36 -11.07 12.54 -12.96
C LEU A 36 -10.60 13.84 -12.31
N GLY A 37 -9.96 13.75 -11.14
CA GLY A 37 -9.53 14.90 -10.35
C GLY A 37 -8.30 15.64 -10.91
N ASN A 38 -7.67 15.12 -11.97
CA ASN A 38 -6.43 15.64 -12.56
C ASN A 38 -5.40 16.04 -11.49
N LYS A 39 -5.32 15.25 -10.41
CA LYS A 39 -4.52 15.61 -9.24
C LYS A 39 -3.07 15.23 -9.47
N THR A 40 -2.19 16.23 -9.49
CA THR A 40 -0.73 16.08 -9.37
C THR A 40 -0.36 15.68 -7.94
N LEU A 41 -0.87 14.54 -7.46
CA LEU A 41 -0.50 14.03 -6.15
C LEU A 41 0.96 13.57 -6.17
N THR A 42 1.69 13.93 -5.13
CA THR A 42 2.92 13.21 -4.80
C THR A 42 2.59 11.76 -4.47
N PHE A 43 3.54 10.84 -4.67
CA PHE A 43 3.36 9.43 -4.33
C PHE A 43 2.92 9.24 -2.86
N THR A 44 3.52 9.99 -1.94
CA THR A 44 3.15 9.97 -0.51
C THR A 44 1.71 10.40 -0.25
N GLN A 45 1.19 11.40 -0.96
CA GLN A 45 -0.21 11.81 -0.83
C GLN A 45 -1.15 10.73 -1.37
N LEU A 46 -0.81 10.12 -2.51
CA LEU A 46 -1.60 9.01 -3.05
C LEU A 46 -1.69 7.86 -2.03
N MET A 47 -0.58 7.46 -1.42
CA MET A 47 -0.57 6.37 -0.44
C MET A 47 -1.43 6.68 0.80
N LYS A 48 -1.47 7.93 1.26
CA LYS A 48 -2.34 8.36 2.36
C LYS A 48 -3.83 8.33 1.97
N GLU A 49 -4.17 8.82 0.78
CA GLU A 49 -5.54 8.76 0.28
C GLU A 49 -5.99 7.30 0.08
N LEU A 50 -5.11 6.44 -0.46
CA LEU A 50 -5.37 5.02 -0.66
C LEU A 50 -5.63 4.27 0.65
N HIS A 51 -4.80 4.49 1.66
CA HIS A 51 -5.01 3.90 2.99
C HIS A 51 -6.32 4.37 3.63
N SER A 52 -6.67 5.65 3.45
CA SER A 52 -7.95 6.18 3.93
C SER A 52 -9.14 5.51 3.23
N TYR A 53 -9.02 5.23 1.92
CA TYR A 53 -10.04 4.53 1.16
C TYR A 53 -10.20 3.06 1.60
N GLU A 54 -9.10 2.37 1.86
CA GLU A 54 -9.10 1.02 2.41
C GLU A 54 -9.82 0.95 3.76
N LEU A 55 -9.56 1.91 4.66
CA LEU A 55 -10.28 2.00 5.93
C LEU A 55 -11.78 2.19 5.73
N MET A 56 -12.18 3.03 4.76
CA MET A 56 -13.59 3.23 4.43
C MET A 56 -14.25 1.92 3.95
N LEU A 57 -13.58 1.15 3.08
CA LEU A 57 -14.08 -0.15 2.60
C LEU A 57 -14.25 -1.16 3.75
N ASN A 58 -13.32 -1.19 4.70
CA ASN A 58 -13.31 -2.11 5.83
C ASN A 58 -14.19 -1.66 7.02
N GLY A 59 -15.06 -0.65 6.84
CA GLY A 59 -15.92 -0.13 7.90
C GLY A 59 -15.15 0.58 9.02
N GLY A 60 -14.01 1.18 8.71
CA GLY A 60 -13.13 1.88 9.66
C GLY A 60 -12.23 0.94 10.48
N LYS A 61 -12.34 -0.38 10.29
CA LYS A 61 -11.47 -1.33 10.95
C LYS A 61 -10.16 -1.43 10.17
N LEU A 62 -9.04 -1.08 10.81
CA LEU A 62 -7.73 -1.49 10.32
C LEU A 62 -7.76 -3.02 10.19
N VAL A 63 -7.49 -3.54 9.00
CA VAL A 63 -6.99 -4.90 8.88
C VAL A 63 -5.58 -4.84 9.49
N GLN A 64 -5.51 -4.90 10.83
CA GLN A 64 -4.34 -5.44 11.47
C GLN A 64 -4.28 -6.86 10.96
N GLU A 65 -3.43 -7.09 9.95
CA GLU A 65 -3.00 -8.44 9.64
C GLU A 65 -2.53 -9.04 10.96
N LYS A 66 -3.35 -9.99 11.37
CA LYS A 66 -3.09 -10.99 12.38
C LYS A 66 -1.74 -11.62 12.04
N LEU A 67 -0.66 -11.00 12.50
CA LEU A 67 0.60 -11.66 12.82
C LEU A 67 0.32 -12.48 14.09
N GLU A 68 -0.60 -13.45 13.99
CA GLU A 68 -0.75 -14.47 15.02
C GLU A 68 0.54 -15.28 14.98
N ALA A 69 1.44 -14.90 15.88
CA ALA A 69 1.85 -15.77 16.96
C ALA A 69 2.13 -17.22 16.54
N ASN A 70 3.11 -17.41 15.65
CA ASN A 70 3.92 -18.64 15.62
C ASN A 70 5.33 -18.40 16.19
N LEU A 71 5.47 -17.45 17.11
CA LEU A 71 6.56 -17.48 18.09
C LEU A 71 5.97 -17.98 19.41
N VAL A 72 5.71 -19.28 19.48
CA VAL A 72 5.73 -19.99 20.76
C VAL A 72 7.17 -19.96 21.26
N VAL A 73 7.59 -18.83 21.81
CA VAL A 73 8.65 -18.82 22.81
C VAL A 73 7.97 -19.26 24.08
N GLY A 74 7.93 -20.58 24.28
CA GLY A 74 7.60 -21.14 25.59
C GLY A 74 8.58 -20.59 26.62
N PRO A 75 8.15 -20.38 27.87
CA PRO A 75 9.05 -19.88 28.90
C PRO A 75 10.12 -20.94 29.20
N LEU A 76 11.40 -20.55 29.12
CA LEU A 76 12.50 -21.33 29.65
C LEU A 76 12.46 -21.22 31.18
N PHE A 77 11.65 -22.07 31.82
CA PHE A 77 11.78 -22.40 33.24
C PHE A 77 12.13 -23.88 33.34
N LEU A 78 13.43 -24.16 33.41
CA LEU A 78 14.15 -24.82 34.52
C LEU A 78 15.59 -25.06 34.08
#